data_AF-M0JJQ0-F1
#
_entry.id   AF-M0JJQ0-F1
#
_cell.length_a   1.000
_cell.length_b   1.000
_cell.length_c   1.000
_cell.angle_alpha   90.00
_cell.angle_beta   90.00
_cell.angle_gamma   90.00
#
_symmetry.space_group_name_H-M   'P 1'
#
loop_
_entity.id
_entity.type
_entity.pdbx_description
1 polymer ?
#
loop_
_entity_poly.entity_id
_entity_poly.type
_entity_poly.pdbx_seq_one_letter_code
_entity_poly.pdbx_strand_id
1 'polypeptide(L)'
;MTGSDSAPDADASSDSDADTDAEPDRDDLDRLVTTLHDRLAATATRPVREDASRWLGEAEAVAGDLAVGPLPDDEVVRTRLGHVERLLSNVDGTEDEAADEHVASARAALADALAALGDGGDGGGDG
;
A
#
# COMPACT_ATOMS: atom_id res chain seq x y z
N MET A 1 50.00 -23.08 -39.62
CA MET A 1 50.81 -21.89 -39.31
C MET A 1 49.82 -20.73 -39.24
N THR A 2 49.74 -20.07 -38.07
CA THR A 2 48.87 -18.94 -37.68
C THR A 2 47.36 -19.25 -37.60
N GLY A 3 46.61 -19.06 -36.52
CA GLY A 3 46.84 -18.35 -35.26
C GLY A 3 45.56 -17.57 -34.90
N SER A 4 45.11 -17.69 -33.64
CA SER A 4 44.09 -16.88 -32.93
C SER A 4 42.64 -17.07 -33.39
N ASP A 5 41.77 -17.79 -32.65
CA ASP A 5 41.22 -17.45 -31.33
C ASP A 5 40.65 -16.02 -31.28
N SER A 6 39.35 -15.91 -31.54
CA SER A 6 38.55 -14.73 -31.22
C SER A 6 37.31 -15.25 -30.51
N ALA A 7 37.32 -15.09 -29.19
CA ALA A 7 36.24 -15.42 -28.28
C ALA A 7 34.94 -14.72 -28.70
N PRO A 8 33.76 -15.27 -28.35
CA PRO A 8 32.58 -14.45 -28.22
C PRO A 8 32.80 -13.54 -27.00
N ASP A 9 32.90 -12.23 -27.22
CA ASP A 9 32.70 -11.24 -26.16
C ASP A 9 31.30 -11.49 -25.57
N ALA A 10 31.31 -12.17 -24.43
CA ALA A 10 30.25 -12.09 -23.46
C ALA A 10 30.21 -10.64 -23.00
N ASP A 11 29.32 -9.86 -23.58
CA ASP A 11 28.86 -8.61 -22.98
C ASP A 11 28.00 -8.97 -21.77
N ALA A 12 28.69 -9.45 -20.74
CA ALA A 12 28.25 -9.47 -19.37
C ALA A 12 28.86 -8.22 -18.73
N SER A 13 28.14 -7.12 -18.86
CA SER A 13 28.15 -5.98 -17.95
C SER A 13 26.67 -5.69 -17.75
N SER A 14 26.01 -6.27 -16.72
CA SER A 14 26.15 -5.89 -15.32
C SER A 14 26.44 -4.40 -15.20
N ASP A 15 25.36 -3.67 -14.89
CA ASP A 15 25.29 -2.41 -14.14
C ASP A 15 24.33 -1.44 -14.79
N SER A 16 23.07 -1.62 -14.49
CA SER A 16 22.21 -0.52 -14.04
C SER A 16 21.08 -1.11 -13.20
N ASP A 17 21.46 -1.78 -12.10
CA ASP A 17 20.81 -1.51 -10.83
C ASP A 17 21.02 -0.02 -10.55
N ALA A 18 20.26 0.82 -11.26
CA ALA A 18 20.15 2.21 -10.93
C ALA A 18 19.40 2.24 -9.60
N ASP A 19 20.18 2.15 -8.53
CA ASP A 19 19.95 2.87 -7.28
C ASP A 19 19.51 4.29 -7.66
N THR A 20 18.20 4.45 -7.88
CA THR A 20 17.57 5.76 -7.96
C THR A 20 17.19 6.09 -6.53
N ASP A 21 18.22 6.51 -5.81
CA ASP A 21 18.18 7.37 -4.64
C ASP A 21 17.12 8.48 -4.88
N ALA A 22 16.06 8.47 -4.05
CA ALA A 22 14.90 9.37 -4.01
C ALA A 22 13.80 9.20 -5.09
N GLU A 23 12.88 8.25 -4.90
CA GLU A 23 11.43 8.50 -4.65
C GLU A 23 10.81 7.27 -3.89
N PRO A 24 11.36 6.83 -2.74
CA PRO A 24 10.91 5.62 -2.03
C PRO A 24 9.50 5.76 -1.43
N ASP A 25 9.11 6.96 -1.02
CA ASP A 25 7.87 7.19 -0.27
C ASP A 25 6.61 6.82 -1.06
N ARG A 26 6.65 6.98 -2.39
CA ARG A 26 5.45 6.80 -3.22
C ARG A 26 5.22 5.36 -3.67
N ASP A 27 6.29 4.60 -3.94
CA ASP A 27 6.19 3.16 -4.26
C ASP A 27 5.82 2.37 -2.99
N ASP A 28 6.36 2.77 -1.83
CA ASP A 28 5.95 2.23 -0.55
C ASP A 28 4.49 2.56 -0.23
N LEU A 29 4.05 3.80 -0.47
CA LEU A 29 2.63 4.18 -0.34
C LEU A 29 1.73 3.34 -1.25
N ASP A 30 2.12 3.11 -2.51
CA ASP A 30 1.37 2.27 -3.45
C ASP A 30 1.26 0.82 -2.94
N ARG A 31 2.38 0.26 -2.46
CA ARG A 31 2.40 -1.07 -1.84
C ARG A 31 1.50 -1.14 -0.62
N LEU A 32 1.49 -0.11 0.23
CA LEU A 32 0.66 -0.05 1.44
C LEU A 32 -0.83 0.03 1.09
N VAL A 33 -1.21 0.87 0.12
CA VAL A 33 -2.59 1.00 -0.39
C VAL A 33 -3.05 -0.31 -1.02
N THR A 34 -2.21 -0.94 -1.83
CA THR A 34 -2.49 -2.25 -2.42
C THR A 34 -2.68 -3.32 -1.35
N THR A 35 -1.81 -3.33 -0.33
CA THR A 35 -1.93 -4.24 0.81
C THR A 35 -3.22 -4.00 1.59
N LEU A 36 -3.58 -2.75 1.85
CA LEU A 36 -4.84 -2.37 2.49
C LEU A 36 -6.03 -2.94 1.71
N HIS A 37 -6.07 -2.73 0.40
CA HIS A 37 -7.13 -3.26 -0.46
C HIS A 37 -7.21 -4.79 -0.41
N ASP A 38 -6.07 -5.49 -0.56
CA ASP A 38 -6.04 -6.96 -0.52
C ASP A 38 -6.59 -7.52 0.80
N ARG A 39 -6.21 -6.91 1.93
CA ARG A 39 -6.73 -7.31 3.25
C ARG A 39 -8.22 -7.07 3.37
N LEU A 40 -8.74 -5.94 2.89
CA LEU A 40 -10.17 -5.66 2.90
C LEU A 40 -10.95 -6.64 2.01
N ALA A 41 -10.46 -6.90 0.79
CA ALA A 41 -11.07 -7.89 -0.10
C ALA A 41 -11.05 -9.30 0.52
N ALA A 42 -9.96 -9.69 1.21
CA ALA A 42 -9.89 -10.95 1.93
C ALA A 42 -10.96 -11.05 3.03
N THR A 43 -11.24 -9.95 3.77
CA THR A 43 -12.33 -9.93 4.76
C THR A 43 -13.71 -10.06 4.12
N ALA A 44 -13.94 -9.47 2.95
CA ALA A 44 -15.22 -9.53 2.25
C ALA A 44 -15.60 -10.95 1.78
N THR A 45 -14.61 -11.84 1.61
CA THR A 45 -14.83 -13.26 1.27
C THR A 45 -15.19 -14.13 2.49
N ARG A 46 -15.18 -13.58 3.70
CA ARG A 46 -15.41 -14.28 4.96
C ARG A 46 -16.82 -14.01 5.50
N PRO A 47 -17.36 -14.92 6.33
CA PRO A 47 -18.58 -14.64 7.08
C PRO A 47 -18.31 -13.50 8.07
N VAL A 48 -18.88 -12.33 7.79
CA VAL A 48 -18.79 -11.14 8.64
C VAL A 48 -20.20 -10.69 9.04
N ARG A 49 -20.31 -9.96 10.14
CA ARG A 49 -21.56 -9.31 10.55
C ARG A 49 -22.11 -8.43 9.44
N GLU A 50 -23.44 -8.44 9.27
CA GLU A 50 -24.13 -7.62 8.26
C GLU A 50 -23.81 -6.12 8.41
N ASP A 51 -23.77 -5.62 9.65
CA ASP A 51 -23.38 -4.24 9.96
C ASP A 51 -21.93 -3.93 9.51
N ALA A 52 -20.99 -4.86 9.77
CA ALA A 52 -19.58 -4.69 9.41
C ALA A 52 -19.36 -4.80 7.90
N SER A 53 -20.06 -5.72 7.23
CA SER A 53 -19.97 -5.94 5.78
C SER A 53 -20.22 -4.66 4.98
N ARG A 54 -21.21 -3.86 5.42
CA ARG A 54 -21.50 -2.57 4.80
C ARG A 54 -20.31 -1.62 4.85
N TRP A 55 -19.70 -1.46 6.02
CA TRP A 55 -18.55 -0.56 6.20
C TRP A 55 -17.30 -1.08 5.49
N LEU A 56 -17.05 -2.39 5.56
CA LEU A 56 -15.91 -3.05 4.92
C LEU A 56 -15.97 -2.96 3.40
N GLY A 57 -17.15 -3.14 2.80
CA GLY A 57 -17.33 -3.02 1.34
C GLY A 57 -17.11 -1.59 0.83
N GLU A 58 -17.55 -0.57 1.58
CA GLU A 58 -17.25 0.82 1.21
C GLU A 58 -15.76 1.15 1.39
N ALA A 59 -15.14 0.64 2.45
CA ALA A 59 -13.70 0.80 2.69
C ALA A 59 -12.87 0.16 1.57
N GLU A 60 -13.23 -1.06 1.16
CA GLU A 60 -12.61 -1.79 0.04
C GLU A 60 -12.74 -1.00 -1.25
N ALA A 61 -13.94 -0.50 -1.57
CA ALA A 61 -14.16 0.27 -2.80
C ALA A 61 -13.28 1.53 -2.86
N VAL A 62 -13.12 2.24 -1.74
CA VAL A 62 -12.25 3.43 -1.67
C VAL A 62 -10.78 3.06 -1.77
N ALA A 63 -10.33 2.00 -1.10
CA ALA A 63 -8.96 1.51 -1.21
C ALA A 63 -8.64 0.99 -2.62
N GLY A 64 -9.61 0.34 -3.26
CA GLY A 64 -9.50 -0.18 -4.63
C GLY A 64 -9.43 0.93 -5.66
N ASP A 65 -10.15 2.03 -5.48
CA ASP A 65 -10.03 3.23 -6.33
C ASP A 65 -8.59 3.78 -6.34
N LEU A 66 -7.91 3.73 -5.19
CA LEU A 66 -6.51 4.14 -5.09
C LEU A 66 -5.53 3.09 -5.63
N ALA A 67 -5.82 1.81 -5.46
CA ALA A 67 -4.96 0.71 -5.94
C ALA A 67 -5.10 0.45 -7.46
N VAL A 68 -6.19 0.89 -8.08
CA VAL A 68 -6.42 0.74 -9.52
C VAL A 68 -5.76 1.91 -10.27
N GLY A 69 -4.45 1.78 -10.46
CA GLY A 69 -3.65 2.71 -11.27
C GLY A 69 -2.72 3.58 -10.44
N PRO A 70 -2.08 4.58 -11.06
CA PRO A 70 -1.12 5.43 -10.37
C PRO A 70 -1.81 6.27 -9.29
N LEU A 71 -1.19 6.33 -8.12
CA LEU A 71 -1.70 7.10 -7.00
C LEU A 71 -1.91 8.58 -7.36
N PRO A 72 -3.04 9.19 -6.92
CA PRO A 72 -3.27 10.62 -7.07
C PRO A 72 -2.35 11.45 -6.16
N ASP A 73 -2.57 12.77 -6.10
CA ASP A 73 -1.85 13.67 -5.21
C ASP A 73 -1.96 13.26 -3.74
N ASP A 74 -0.92 13.48 -2.95
CA ASP A 74 -0.81 13.05 -1.55
C ASP A 74 -1.95 13.57 -0.65
N GLU A 75 -2.43 14.79 -0.92
CA GLU A 75 -3.61 15.35 -0.23
C GLU A 75 -4.89 14.56 -0.53
N VAL A 76 -5.05 14.10 -1.77
CA VAL A 76 -6.18 13.28 -2.20
C VAL A 76 -6.08 11.89 -1.57
N VAL A 77 -4.89 11.27 -1.62
CA VAL A 77 -4.66 9.97 -0.98
C VAL A 77 -4.95 10.06 0.52
N ARG A 78 -4.41 11.06 1.23
CA ARG A 78 -4.68 11.28 2.66
C ARG A 78 -6.17 11.43 2.95
N THR A 79 -6.88 12.19 2.14
CA THR A 79 -8.34 12.39 2.30
C THR A 79 -9.10 11.08 2.15
N ARG A 80 -8.73 10.25 1.16
CA ARG A 80 -9.36 8.95 0.90
C ARG A 80 -9.04 7.94 2.00
N LEU A 81 -7.78 7.86 2.42
CA LEU A 81 -7.35 7.01 3.54
C LEU A 81 -8.00 7.42 4.86
N GLY A 82 -8.15 8.71 5.14
CA GLY A 82 -8.91 9.19 6.30
C GLY A 82 -10.40 8.82 6.25
N HIS A 83 -10.97 8.70 5.05
CA HIS A 83 -12.33 8.16 4.89
C HIS A 83 -12.39 6.67 5.24
N VAL A 84 -11.43 5.88 4.76
CA VAL A 84 -11.30 4.45 5.10
C VAL A 84 -11.12 4.25 6.61
N GLU A 85 -10.28 5.06 7.25
CA GLU A 85 -10.06 5.02 8.71
C GLU A 85 -11.37 5.17 9.47
N ARG A 86 -12.16 6.20 9.11
CA ARG A 86 -13.48 6.42 9.70
C ARG A 86 -14.42 5.24 9.48
N LEU A 87 -14.45 4.64 8.29
CA LEU A 87 -15.29 3.48 8.01
C LEU A 87 -14.88 2.29 8.89
N LEU A 88 -13.57 2.00 8.97
CA LEU A 88 -13.04 0.93 9.81
C LEU A 88 -13.26 1.18 11.30
N SER A 89 -13.31 2.43 11.77
CA SER A 89 -13.65 2.74 13.16
C SER A 89 -15.09 2.35 13.55
N ASN A 90 -15.99 2.14 12.58
CA ASN A 90 -17.35 1.64 12.84
C ASN A 90 -17.42 0.11 12.93
N VAL A 91 -16.32 -0.59 12.61
CA VAL A 91 -16.23 -2.05 12.66
C VAL A 91 -15.70 -2.45 14.05
N ASP A 92 -16.62 -2.81 14.95
CA ASP A 92 -16.31 -3.27 16.32
C ASP A 92 -15.77 -4.72 16.35
N GLY A 93 -16.01 -5.49 15.28
CA GLY A 93 -15.54 -6.86 15.10
C GLY A 93 -16.37 -7.59 14.04
N THR A 94 -15.82 -8.69 13.51
CA THR A 94 -16.40 -9.42 12.37
C THR A 94 -16.97 -10.79 12.70
N GLU A 95 -16.96 -11.19 13.99
CA GLU A 95 -17.38 -12.53 14.48
C GLU A 95 -16.52 -13.71 13.97
N ASP A 96 -15.47 -13.43 13.20
CA ASP A 96 -14.50 -14.40 12.69
C ASP A 96 -13.08 -13.90 12.98
N GLU A 97 -12.31 -14.69 13.72
CA GLU A 97 -10.96 -14.31 14.15
C GLU A 97 -10.01 -14.04 12.98
N ALA A 98 -10.20 -14.72 11.83
CA ALA A 98 -9.36 -14.50 10.65
C ALA A 98 -9.76 -13.21 9.91
N ALA A 99 -11.05 -12.90 9.83
CA ALA A 99 -11.51 -11.62 9.34
C ALA A 99 -11.04 -10.47 10.24
N ASP A 100 -11.08 -10.63 11.57
CA ASP A 100 -10.55 -9.64 12.51
C ASP A 100 -9.03 -9.44 12.36
N GLU A 101 -8.26 -10.50 12.11
CA GLU A 101 -6.82 -10.42 11.80
C GLU A 101 -6.57 -9.63 10.50
N HIS A 102 -7.36 -9.89 9.46
CA HIS A 102 -7.26 -9.15 8.21
C HIS A 102 -7.64 -7.67 8.39
N VAL A 103 -8.68 -7.36 9.15
CA VAL A 103 -9.06 -5.97 9.49
C VAL A 103 -7.95 -5.29 10.30
N ALA A 104 -7.35 -5.97 11.26
CA ALA A 104 -6.22 -5.43 12.03
C ALA A 104 -5.01 -5.15 11.13
N SER A 105 -4.69 -6.06 10.21
CA SER A 105 -3.62 -5.89 9.22
C SER A 105 -3.92 -4.72 8.26
N ALA A 106 -5.17 -4.57 7.82
CA ALA A 106 -5.63 -3.44 7.02
C ALA A 106 -5.44 -2.12 7.77
N ARG A 107 -5.85 -2.04 9.04
CA ARG A 107 -5.66 -0.85 9.89
C ARG A 107 -4.18 -0.50 10.07
N ALA A 108 -3.31 -1.49 10.21
CA ALA A 108 -1.87 -1.27 10.33
C ALA A 108 -1.29 -0.66 9.03
N ALA A 109 -1.61 -1.25 7.88
CA ALA A 109 -1.17 -0.72 6.57
C ALA A 109 -1.71 0.70 6.31
N LEU A 110 -2.95 0.97 6.72
CA LEU A 110 -3.56 2.29 6.63
C LEU A 110 -2.82 3.34 7.49
N ALA A 111 -2.47 2.99 8.73
CA ALA A 111 -1.74 3.88 9.62
C ALA A 111 -0.33 4.19 9.07
N ASP A 112 0.34 3.18 8.54
CA ASP A 112 1.66 3.32 7.91
C ASP A 112 1.59 4.22 6.66
N ALA A 113 0.57 4.03 5.80
CA ALA A 113 0.34 4.89 4.64
C ALA A 113 0.07 6.34 5.02
N LEU A 114 -0.71 6.59 6.08
CA LEU A 114 -0.94 7.93 6.61
C LEU A 114 0.32 8.54 7.23
N ALA A 115 1.18 7.73 7.84
CA ALA A 115 2.46 8.16 8.39
C ALA A 115 3.44 8.54 7.28
N ALA A 116 3.54 7.74 6.22
CA ALA A 116 4.34 8.05 5.03
C ALA A 116 3.90 9.39 4.39
N LEU A 117 2.59 9.65 4.36
CA LEU A 117 2.05 10.94 3.92
C LEU A 117 2.33 12.08 4.92
N GLY A 118 2.44 11.79 6.22
CA GLY A 118 2.58 12.76 7.31
C GLY A 118 4.03 13.18 7.60
N ASP A 119 5.01 12.32 7.32
CA ASP A 119 6.43 12.56 7.60
C ASP A 119 7.01 13.71 6.74
N GLY A 120 6.40 14.02 5.60
CA GLY A 120 6.69 15.23 4.82
C GLY A 120 6.17 16.56 5.40
N GLY A 121 5.51 16.53 6.58
CA GLY A 121 4.81 17.67 7.17
C GLY A 121 5.38 18.23 8.48
N ASP A 122 6.41 17.61 9.08
CA ASP A 122 7.00 18.09 10.35
C ASP A 122 8.30 18.88 10.12
N GLY A 123 8.19 19.96 9.35
CA GLY A 123 9.14 21.07 9.39
C GLY A 123 8.75 22.04 10.51
N GLY A 124 8.78 21.61 11.77
CA GLY A 124 8.27 22.36 12.91
C GLY A 124 9.27 22.56 14.05
N GLY A 125 10.00 23.70 14.04
CA GLY A 125 10.49 24.31 15.28
C GLY A 125 11.89 24.92 15.24
N ASP A 126 12.05 26.08 14.59
CA ASP A 126 13.15 26.99 14.94
C ASP A 126 12.85 27.57 16.33
N GLY A 127 13.75 27.32 17.28
CA GLY A 127 13.68 27.75 18.68
C GLY A 127 14.79 28.73 19.03
#